data_AF-A0A2T2R0V0-F1
#
_entry.id   AF-A0A2T2R0V0-F1
#
_cell.length_a   1.000
_cell.length_b   1.000
_cell.length_c   1.000
_cell.angle_alpha   90.00
_cell.angle_beta   90.00
_cell.angle_gamma   90.00
#
_symmetry.space_group_name_H-M   'P 1'
#
loop_
_entity.id
_entity.type
_entity.pdbx_description
1 polymer ?
#
loop_
_entity_poly.entity_id
_entity_poly.type
_entity_poly.pdbx_seq_one_letter_code
_entity_poly.pdbx_strand_id
1 'polypeptide(L)'
;MSKGFYSAVLGFCLGTALLLLDAPIIAVLGLSVLLSCVCIGFYFVTGKNNSLLVVVAVFLVAASFGAARAAVTTDPPEASVFQSVVDTPVAASGTVVSRPSRSADGQNFTVTIESVTTQQASTTVSGPTKAVVYGPAYPELNYGDHVQLRGRLQKPEAFSGDDGRTFAYPQYLARKDIYYEMSRPEVVRTGDGGGSIIKRKLAGLQDTLLQTVKKLVPKPESGLAGGVLLGAEEELNERLRADFRATSVVHVVVLSGFHVTVVATAVGKGLLLAGLPLAGAMLASGVAILLFVLLVGVSPTIIRASIMAVFALIARVTGRQYAAGRGLSLAVVGMVLVSPNILLYDPSFQLSVAATAGLIMFGDYISSWLTWIPKRLGLREVATATISAQLMVLPLILYHMGTLS
;
A
#
# COMPACT_ATOMS: atom_id res chain seq x y z
N MET A 1 7.07 -19.10 24.22
CA MET A 1 6.90 -18.09 23.15
C MET A 1 5.65 -18.42 22.36
N SER A 2 4.68 -17.50 22.23
CA SER A 2 3.32 -17.89 21.82
C SER A 2 3.27 -18.27 20.34
N LYS A 3 3.43 -19.58 20.06
CA LYS A 3 2.97 -20.23 18.82
C LYS A 3 1.57 -19.72 18.43
N GLY A 4 0.74 -19.40 19.44
CA GLY A 4 -0.56 -18.74 19.29
C GLY A 4 -0.58 -17.36 18.60
N PHE A 5 0.45 -16.52 18.75
CA PHE A 5 0.45 -15.20 18.10
C PHE A 5 0.66 -15.34 16.59
N TYR A 6 1.67 -16.09 16.17
CA TYR A 6 1.92 -16.33 14.75
C TYR A 6 0.82 -17.20 14.13
N SER A 7 0.22 -18.13 14.88
CA SER A 7 -0.94 -18.88 14.39
C SER A 7 -2.17 -17.99 14.22
N ALA A 8 -2.42 -17.03 15.10
CA ALA A 8 -3.50 -16.05 14.91
C ALA A 8 -3.27 -15.23 13.63
N VAL A 9 -2.06 -14.73 13.42
CA VAL A 9 -1.71 -13.93 12.23
C VAL A 9 -1.89 -14.75 10.95
N LEU A 10 -1.36 -15.98 10.92
CA LEU A 10 -1.51 -16.87 9.76
C LEU A 10 -2.97 -17.26 9.53
N GLY A 11 -3.72 -17.53 10.59
CA GLY A 11 -5.14 -17.82 10.52
C GLY A 11 -5.91 -16.66 9.90
N PHE A 12 -5.70 -15.45 10.42
CA PHE A 12 -6.32 -14.23 9.89
C PHE A 12 -6.03 -14.02 8.40
N CYS A 13 -4.77 -14.09 7.99
CA CYS A 13 -4.40 -13.95 6.58
C CYS A 13 -5.01 -15.05 5.70
N LEU A 14 -5.00 -16.31 6.16
CA LEU A 14 -5.58 -17.41 5.39
C LEU A 14 -7.09 -17.28 5.25
N GLY A 15 -7.80 -16.92 6.32
CA GLY A 15 -9.24 -16.71 6.29
C GLY A 15 -9.64 -15.57 5.34
N THR A 16 -8.88 -14.47 5.35
CA THR A 16 -9.05 -13.39 4.38
C THR A 16 -8.78 -13.86 2.94
N ALA A 17 -7.67 -14.57 2.71
CA ALA A 17 -7.31 -15.04 1.38
C ALA A 17 -8.32 -16.03 0.79
N LEU A 18 -8.82 -16.98 1.60
CA LEU A 18 -9.82 -17.96 1.15
C LEU A 18 -11.09 -17.27 0.64
N LEU A 19 -11.56 -16.24 1.34
CA LEU A 19 -12.76 -15.53 0.90
C LEU A 19 -12.54 -14.71 -0.38
N LEU A 20 -11.35 -14.11 -0.54
CA LEU A 20 -11.01 -13.39 -1.75
C LEU A 20 -10.86 -14.30 -2.97
N LEU A 21 -10.65 -15.60 -2.77
CA LEU A 21 -10.63 -16.61 -3.84
C LEU A 21 -12.02 -17.22 -4.11
N ASP A 22 -13.09 -16.47 -3.81
CA ASP A 22 -14.50 -16.86 -4.00
C ASP A 22 -14.91 -18.16 -3.30
N ALA A 23 -14.19 -18.53 -2.22
CA ALA A 23 -14.65 -19.65 -1.39
C ALA A 23 -16.01 -19.31 -0.75
N PRO A 24 -16.97 -20.24 -0.72
CA PRO A 24 -18.30 -19.95 -0.23
C PRO A 24 -18.25 -19.45 1.21
N ILE A 25 -18.72 -18.22 1.44
CA ILE A 25 -18.68 -17.51 2.74
C ILE A 25 -19.18 -18.40 3.88
N ILE A 26 -20.29 -19.11 3.64
CA ILE A 26 -20.93 -20.01 4.62
C ILE A 26 -20.04 -21.20 4.94
N ALA A 27 -19.30 -21.74 3.96
CA ALA A 27 -18.38 -22.84 4.18
C ALA A 27 -17.16 -22.38 4.97
N VAL A 28 -16.56 -21.23 4.64
CA VAL A 28 -15.36 -20.74 5.32
C VAL A 28 -15.66 -20.32 6.76
N LEU A 29 -16.73 -19.55 6.98
CA LEU A 29 -17.13 -19.10 8.32
C LEU A 29 -17.73 -20.24 9.14
N GLY A 30 -18.64 -21.03 8.56
CA GLY A 30 -19.29 -22.14 9.25
C GLY A 30 -18.30 -23.23 9.67
N LEU A 31 -17.38 -23.64 8.78
CA LEU A 31 -16.39 -24.66 9.07
C LEU A 31 -15.35 -24.19 10.08
N SER A 32 -14.88 -22.95 9.99
CA SER A 32 -13.89 -22.42 10.94
C SER A 32 -14.45 -22.26 12.36
N VAL A 33 -15.70 -21.79 12.49
CA VAL A 33 -16.39 -21.71 13.79
C VAL A 33 -16.67 -23.10 14.36
N LEU A 34 -17.16 -24.04 13.55
CA LEU A 34 -17.46 -25.40 13.99
C LEU A 34 -16.20 -26.15 14.44
N LEU A 35 -15.12 -26.07 13.65
CA LEU A 35 -13.84 -26.68 14.02
C LEU A 35 -13.24 -26.04 15.28
N SER A 36 -13.40 -24.72 15.48
CA SER A 36 -12.95 -24.05 16.69
C SER A 36 -13.70 -24.57 17.93
N CYS A 37 -15.03 -24.68 17.84
CA CYS A 37 -15.86 -25.25 18.91
C CYS A 37 -15.49 -26.70 19.22
N VAL A 38 -15.21 -27.52 18.20
CA VAL A 38 -14.74 -28.90 18.37
C VAL A 38 -13.37 -28.96 19.06
N CYS A 39 -12.41 -28.12 18.67
CA CYS A 39 -11.10 -28.08 19.31
C CYS A 39 -11.17 -27.62 20.78
N ILE A 40 -12.01 -26.62 21.08
CA ILE A 40 -12.25 -26.14 22.45
C ILE A 40 -12.95 -27.23 23.28
N GLY A 41 -13.99 -27.86 22.74
CA GLY A 41 -14.68 -28.98 23.39
C GLY A 41 -13.75 -30.16 23.67
N PHE A 42 -12.91 -30.54 22.70
CA PHE A 42 -11.93 -31.62 22.86
C PHE A 42 -10.84 -31.28 23.89
N TYR A 43 -10.44 -30.00 24.00
CA TYR A 43 -9.53 -29.52 25.05
C TYR A 43 -10.12 -29.69 26.45
N PHE A 44 -11.39 -29.35 26.64
CA PHE A 44 -12.08 -29.56 27.93
C PHE A 44 -12.31 -31.04 28.27
N VAL A 45 -12.60 -31.89 27.28
CA VAL A 45 -12.86 -33.33 27.47
C VAL A 45 -11.58 -34.13 27.78
N THR A 46 -10.45 -33.80 27.13
CA THR A 46 -9.24 -34.61 27.28
C THR A 46 -8.43 -34.31 28.54
N GLY A 47 -8.70 -33.21 29.26
CA GLY A 47 -8.05 -32.84 30.53
C GLY A 47 -6.53 -32.66 30.47
N LYS A 48 -5.91 -32.89 29.31
CA LYS A 48 -4.50 -32.70 29.03
C LYS A 48 -4.29 -31.29 28.50
N ASN A 49 -3.27 -30.61 29.02
CA ASN A 49 -2.84 -29.28 28.59
C ASN A 49 -2.19 -29.33 27.19
N ASN A 50 -2.97 -29.70 26.19
CA ASN A 50 -2.56 -29.86 24.80
C ASN A 50 -2.45 -28.48 24.14
N SER A 51 -1.28 -27.85 24.31
CA SER A 51 -0.96 -26.55 23.70
C SER A 51 -1.22 -26.48 22.19
N LEU A 52 -1.18 -27.61 21.48
CA LEU A 52 -1.52 -27.70 20.05
C LEU A 52 -2.99 -27.38 19.77
N LEU A 53 -3.94 -27.89 20.58
CA LEU A 53 -5.37 -27.62 20.40
C LEU A 53 -5.68 -26.15 20.59
N VAL A 54 -5.04 -25.50 21.57
CA VAL A 54 -5.16 -24.06 21.80
C VAL A 54 -4.62 -23.27 20.61
N VAL A 55 -3.48 -23.67 20.03
CA VAL A 55 -2.90 -23.01 18.86
C VAL A 55 -3.80 -23.14 17.62
N VAL A 56 -4.41 -24.31 17.42
CA VAL A 56 -5.36 -24.57 16.32
C VAL A 56 -6.66 -23.79 16.54
N ALA A 57 -7.21 -23.76 17.74
CA ALA A 57 -8.41 -22.97 18.05
C ALA A 57 -8.17 -21.47 17.79
N VAL A 58 -7.04 -20.93 18.27
CA VAL A 58 -6.66 -19.53 18.01
C VAL A 58 -6.49 -19.25 16.51
N PHE A 59 -5.91 -20.19 15.75
CA PHE A 59 -5.80 -20.09 14.30
C PHE A 59 -7.17 -20.02 13.63
N LEU A 60 -8.09 -20.90 14.01
CA LEU A 60 -9.43 -20.97 13.41
C LEU A 60 -10.28 -19.74 13.74
N VAL A 61 -10.26 -19.27 14.99
CA VAL A 61 -10.94 -18.02 15.38
C VAL A 61 -10.41 -16.84 14.58
N ALA A 62 -9.09 -16.74 14.43
CA ALA A 62 -8.49 -15.67 13.66
C ALA A 62 -8.85 -15.79 12.16
N ALA A 63 -8.91 -17.00 11.61
CA ALA A 63 -9.36 -17.24 10.24
C ALA A 63 -10.83 -16.85 10.03
N SER A 64 -11.73 -17.18 10.97
CA SER A 64 -13.12 -16.73 10.92
C SER A 64 -13.20 -15.20 10.92
N PHE A 65 -12.40 -14.54 11.75
CA PHE A 65 -12.35 -13.08 11.81
C PHE A 65 -11.81 -12.46 10.51
N GLY A 66 -10.77 -13.05 9.93
CA GLY A 66 -10.21 -12.63 8.64
C GLY A 66 -11.19 -12.79 7.49
N ALA A 67 -11.92 -13.90 7.45
CA ALA A 67 -12.98 -14.13 6.46
C ALA A 67 -14.16 -13.16 6.66
N ALA A 68 -14.63 -12.97 7.89
CA ALA A 68 -15.72 -12.04 8.18
C ALA A 68 -15.34 -10.61 7.76
N ARG A 69 -14.09 -10.20 8.04
CA ARG A 69 -13.59 -8.90 7.61
C ARG A 69 -13.56 -8.77 6.10
N ALA A 70 -13.09 -9.78 5.37
CA ALA A 70 -13.08 -9.78 3.91
C ALA A 70 -14.50 -9.62 3.35
N ALA A 71 -15.48 -10.37 3.89
CA ALA A 71 -16.86 -10.40 3.41
C ALA A 71 -17.52 -9.02 3.43
N VAL A 72 -17.23 -8.21 4.44
CA VAL A 72 -17.78 -6.84 4.57
C VAL A 72 -17.24 -5.89 3.48
N THR A 73 -16.10 -6.21 2.86
CA THR A 73 -15.44 -5.33 1.87
C THR A 73 -15.47 -5.83 0.43
N THR A 74 -15.87 -7.07 0.17
CA THR A 74 -15.90 -7.60 -1.20
C THR A 74 -16.95 -6.88 -2.06
N ASP A 75 -18.10 -6.50 -1.46
CA ASP A 75 -19.18 -5.77 -2.13
C ASP A 75 -19.62 -4.52 -1.32
N PRO A 76 -18.84 -3.43 -1.34
CA PRO A 76 -19.24 -2.21 -0.67
C PRO A 76 -20.36 -1.52 -1.45
N PRO A 77 -21.31 -0.84 -0.76
CA PRO A 77 -22.40 -0.10 -1.41
C PRO A 77 -21.91 0.90 -2.47
N GLU A 78 -20.73 1.49 -2.23
CA GLU A 78 -20.06 2.45 -3.13
C GLU A 78 -19.77 1.87 -4.53
N ALA A 79 -19.58 0.55 -4.64
CA ALA A 79 -19.28 -0.13 -5.90
C ALA A 79 -20.51 -0.30 -6.82
N SER A 80 -21.72 -0.13 -6.28
CA SER A 80 -22.98 -0.26 -7.03
C SER A 80 -23.71 1.07 -7.25
N VAL A 81 -23.27 2.17 -6.62
CA VAL A 81 -23.89 3.51 -6.70
C VAL A 81 -24.18 3.92 -8.13
N PHE A 82 -23.19 3.83 -9.02
CA PHE A 82 -23.30 4.28 -10.41
C PHE A 82 -23.56 3.13 -11.38
N GLN A 83 -23.92 1.94 -10.91
CA GLN A 83 -24.10 0.77 -11.77
C GLN A 83 -25.19 0.97 -12.84
N SER A 84 -26.22 1.79 -12.55
CA SER A 84 -27.30 2.12 -13.48
C SER A 84 -26.88 3.07 -14.62
N VAL A 85 -25.73 3.72 -14.50
CA VAL A 85 -25.23 4.72 -15.47
C VAL A 85 -23.92 4.31 -16.15
N VAL A 86 -23.43 3.09 -15.88
CA VAL A 86 -22.23 2.52 -16.52
C VAL A 86 -22.41 2.46 -18.03
N ASP A 87 -21.34 2.75 -18.78
CA ASP A 87 -21.26 2.77 -20.25
C ASP A 87 -22.17 3.80 -20.96
N THR A 88 -22.83 4.67 -20.20
CA THR A 88 -23.60 5.79 -20.76
C THR A 88 -22.80 7.10 -20.75
N PRO A 89 -23.07 8.03 -21.68
CA PRO A 89 -22.49 9.36 -21.62
C PRO A 89 -23.08 10.15 -20.45
N VAL A 90 -22.21 10.56 -19.52
CA VAL A 90 -22.58 11.22 -18.27
C VAL A 90 -21.79 12.49 -18.03
N ALA A 91 -22.40 13.41 -17.28
CA ALA A 91 -21.71 14.54 -16.67
C ALA A 91 -21.53 14.26 -15.18
N ALA A 92 -20.29 14.06 -14.75
CA ALA A 92 -19.93 13.82 -13.37
C ALA A 92 -19.32 15.09 -12.74
N SER A 93 -19.66 15.34 -11.47
CA SER A 93 -19.03 16.39 -10.68
C SER A 93 -18.33 15.77 -9.47
N GLY A 94 -17.14 16.26 -9.15
CA GLY A 94 -16.37 15.71 -8.05
C GLY A 94 -15.11 16.51 -7.70
N THR A 95 -14.38 15.98 -6.73
CA THR A 95 -13.17 16.59 -6.18
C THR A 95 -11.95 15.71 -6.45
N VAL A 96 -10.85 16.31 -6.92
CA VAL A 96 -9.58 15.61 -7.16
C VAL A 96 -8.94 15.22 -5.81
N VAL A 97 -8.75 13.92 -5.57
CA VAL A 97 -8.27 13.35 -4.30
C VAL A 97 -6.90 12.67 -4.40
N SER A 98 -6.28 12.65 -5.58
CA SER A 98 -4.87 12.27 -5.75
C SER A 98 -4.09 13.40 -6.41
N ARG A 99 -2.77 13.38 -6.27
CA ARG A 99 -1.89 14.16 -7.13
C ARG A 99 -2.04 13.65 -8.57
N PRO A 100 -2.26 14.52 -9.58
CA PRO A 100 -2.31 14.09 -10.97
C PRO A 100 -0.93 13.67 -11.47
N SER A 101 -0.86 12.45 -11.99
CA SER A 101 0.30 11.91 -12.69
C SER A 101 0.33 12.46 -14.11
N ARG A 102 1.37 13.24 -14.44
CA ARG A 102 1.46 13.94 -15.73
C ARG A 102 2.39 13.19 -16.69
N SER A 103 1.93 12.95 -17.91
CA SER A 103 2.71 12.42 -19.02
C SER A 103 2.60 13.35 -20.24
N ALA A 104 3.37 13.07 -21.30
CA ALA A 104 3.25 13.80 -22.57
C ALA A 104 1.86 13.64 -23.19
N ASP A 105 1.22 12.48 -23.00
CA ASP A 105 -0.06 12.12 -23.62
C ASP A 105 -1.30 12.56 -22.82
N GLY A 106 -1.12 13.04 -21.58
CA GLY A 106 -2.25 13.38 -20.71
C GLY A 106 -1.91 13.43 -19.23
N GLN A 107 -2.96 13.38 -18.41
CA GLN A 107 -2.81 13.28 -16.95
C GLN A 107 -3.77 12.24 -16.37
N ASN A 108 -3.29 11.49 -15.38
CA ASN A 108 -4.05 10.47 -14.68
C ASN A 108 -4.29 10.91 -13.24
N PHE A 109 -5.55 10.90 -12.80
CA PHE A 109 -5.89 11.37 -11.45
C PHE A 109 -7.11 10.62 -10.91
N THR A 110 -7.23 10.57 -9.58
CA THR A 110 -8.38 10.01 -8.89
C THR A 110 -9.31 11.13 -8.44
N VAL A 111 -10.60 11.00 -8.78
CA VAL A 111 -11.67 11.93 -8.40
C VAL A 111 -12.64 11.20 -7.49
N THR A 112 -13.08 11.85 -6.42
CA THR A 112 -14.30 11.43 -5.71
C THR A 112 -15.48 12.06 -6.42
N ILE A 113 -16.25 11.25 -7.13
CA ILE A 113 -17.47 11.66 -7.81
C ILE A 113 -18.54 11.82 -6.72
N GLU A 114 -19.19 12.98 -6.69
CA GLU A 114 -20.24 13.31 -5.73
C GLU A 114 -21.63 13.13 -6.36
N SER A 115 -21.74 13.50 -7.64
CA SER A 115 -22.97 13.36 -8.43
C SER A 115 -22.67 13.07 -9.89
N VAL A 116 -23.58 12.31 -10.52
CA VAL A 116 -23.55 11.99 -11.94
C VAL A 116 -24.93 12.27 -12.52
N THR A 117 -24.96 13.07 -13.59
CA THR A 117 -26.18 13.42 -14.33
C THR A 117 -26.14 12.76 -15.70
N THR A 118 -27.21 12.04 -16.06
CA THR A 118 -27.37 11.44 -17.39
C THR A 118 -28.12 12.38 -18.34
N GLN A 119 -27.70 12.44 -19.61
CA GLN A 119 -28.36 13.29 -20.60
C GLN A 119 -29.74 12.76 -21.03
N GLN A 120 -29.99 11.46 -20.91
CA GLN A 120 -31.19 10.81 -21.45
C GLN A 120 -32.38 10.75 -20.48
N ALA A 121 -32.17 10.91 -19.17
CA ALA A 121 -33.25 10.78 -18.18
C ALA A 121 -33.28 11.91 -17.13
N SER A 122 -32.37 12.88 -17.17
CA SER A 122 -32.17 13.87 -16.10
C SER A 122 -32.07 13.24 -14.70
N THR A 123 -31.67 11.96 -14.64
CA THR A 123 -31.52 11.25 -13.37
C THR A 123 -30.18 11.66 -12.78
N THR A 124 -30.22 12.27 -11.61
CA THR A 124 -29.02 12.57 -10.82
C THR A 124 -28.82 11.43 -9.84
N VAL A 125 -27.77 10.65 -10.06
CA VAL A 125 -27.31 9.67 -9.08
C VAL A 125 -26.25 10.36 -8.22
N SER A 126 -26.37 10.27 -6.90
CA SER A 126 -25.43 10.89 -5.97
C SER A 126 -24.90 9.85 -4.99
N GLY A 127 -23.61 9.95 -4.70
CA GLY A 127 -22.93 9.06 -3.77
C GLY A 127 -21.42 9.23 -3.93
N PRO A 128 -20.67 9.44 -2.83
CA PRO A 128 -19.24 9.62 -2.91
C PRO A 128 -18.58 8.30 -3.32
N THR A 129 -18.10 8.23 -4.57
CA THR A 129 -17.35 7.07 -5.06
C THR A 129 -16.10 7.54 -5.80
N LYS A 130 -14.96 6.86 -5.60
CA LYS A 130 -13.75 7.22 -6.33
C LYS A 130 -13.73 6.59 -7.73
N ALA A 131 -13.31 7.40 -8.69
CA ALA A 131 -13.03 6.97 -10.05
C ALA A 131 -11.62 7.39 -10.47
N VAL A 132 -10.95 6.57 -11.27
CA VAL A 132 -9.70 6.98 -11.95
C VAL A 132 -10.04 7.60 -13.30
N VAL A 133 -9.39 8.71 -13.63
CA VAL A 133 -9.61 9.47 -14.85
C VAL A 133 -8.32 9.52 -15.63
N TYR A 134 -8.38 9.09 -16.90
CA TYR A 134 -7.31 9.21 -17.89
C TYR A 134 -7.64 10.39 -18.80
N GLY A 135 -7.23 11.59 -18.40
CA GLY A 135 -7.66 12.86 -18.99
C GLY A 135 -6.60 13.54 -19.88
N PRO A 136 -7.00 14.61 -20.59
CA PRO A 136 -6.08 15.45 -21.36
C PRO A 136 -5.07 16.17 -20.44
N ALA A 137 -3.91 16.57 -20.97
CA ALA A 137 -2.85 17.24 -20.20
C ALA A 137 -3.29 18.60 -19.61
N TYR A 138 -4.30 19.24 -20.20
CA TYR A 138 -4.86 20.51 -19.75
C TYR A 138 -6.37 20.41 -19.51
N PRO A 139 -6.93 21.17 -18.55
CA PRO A 139 -6.25 22.12 -17.66
C PRO A 139 -5.33 21.44 -16.63
N GLU A 140 -4.33 22.16 -16.12
CA GLU A 140 -3.49 21.63 -15.03
C GLU A 140 -4.31 21.51 -13.75
N LEU A 141 -4.45 20.28 -13.25
CA LEU A 141 -5.16 19.98 -12.02
C LEU A 141 -4.19 19.81 -10.85
N ASN A 142 -4.70 20.09 -9.66
CA ASN A 142 -4.05 19.89 -8.37
C ASN A 142 -4.98 19.15 -7.39
N TYR A 143 -4.39 18.62 -6.32
CA TYR A 143 -5.15 18.02 -5.23
C TYR A 143 -6.13 19.05 -4.63
N GLY A 144 -7.41 18.67 -4.53
CA GLY A 144 -8.47 19.51 -3.98
C GLY A 144 -9.16 20.42 -5.00
N ASP A 145 -8.83 20.35 -6.29
CA ASP A 145 -9.60 21.02 -7.33
C ASP A 145 -10.98 20.35 -7.51
N HIS A 146 -12.00 21.18 -7.74
CA HIS A 146 -13.32 20.74 -8.16
C HIS A 146 -13.36 20.67 -9.68
N VAL A 147 -13.85 19.54 -10.20
CA VAL A 147 -13.88 19.24 -11.62
C VAL A 147 -15.27 18.78 -12.06
N GLN A 148 -15.62 19.17 -13.28
CA GLN A 148 -16.73 18.61 -14.03
C GLN A 148 -16.15 17.77 -15.18
N LEU A 149 -16.57 16.52 -15.25
CA LEU A 149 -16.11 15.54 -16.21
C LEU A 149 -17.27 15.19 -17.12
N ARG A 150 -17.05 15.18 -18.44
CA ARG A 150 -18.02 14.68 -19.42
C ARG A 150 -17.40 13.54 -20.21
N GLY A 151 -18.00 12.37 -20.12
CA GLY A 151 -17.47 11.17 -20.74
C GLY A 151 -18.31 9.94 -20.42
N ARG A 152 -17.75 8.76 -20.68
CA ARG A 152 -18.38 7.49 -20.33
C ARG A 152 -17.76 6.96 -19.04
N LEU A 153 -18.59 6.69 -18.05
CA LEU A 153 -18.15 6.05 -16.81
C LEU A 153 -18.19 4.54 -17.01
N GLN A 154 -17.06 3.88 -16.82
CA GLN A 154 -16.91 2.44 -17.08
C GLN A 154 -16.48 1.73 -15.80
N LYS A 155 -16.74 0.42 -15.73
CA LYS A 155 -16.10 -0.43 -14.71
C LYS A 155 -14.72 -0.81 -15.23
N PRO A 156 -13.67 -0.76 -14.39
CA PRO A 156 -12.36 -1.25 -14.78
C PRO A 156 -12.45 -2.71 -15.21
N GLU A 157 -11.78 -3.06 -16.30
CA GLU A 157 -11.69 -4.43 -16.79
C GLU A 157 -10.32 -5.03 -16.45
N ALA A 158 -10.28 -6.34 -16.23
CA ALA A 158 -9.03 -7.05 -16.11
C ALA A 158 -8.34 -7.11 -17.47
N PHE A 159 -7.06 -6.75 -17.53
CA PHE A 159 -6.28 -6.81 -18.76
C PHE A 159 -5.27 -7.96 -18.68
N SER A 160 -4.99 -8.57 -19.83
CA SER A 160 -3.97 -9.60 -19.95
C SER A 160 -2.70 -9.01 -20.57
N GLY A 161 -1.55 -9.31 -19.98
CA GLY A 161 -0.26 -8.99 -20.58
C GLY A 161 0.04 -9.87 -21.80
N ASP A 162 1.04 -9.47 -22.58
CA ASP A 162 1.56 -10.24 -23.73
C ASP A 162 2.07 -11.64 -23.35
N ASP A 163 2.28 -11.86 -22.04
CA ASP A 163 2.69 -13.12 -21.41
C ASP A 163 1.52 -14.06 -21.07
N GLY A 164 0.29 -13.69 -21.46
CA GLY A 164 -0.93 -14.47 -21.21
C GLY A 164 -1.44 -14.41 -19.77
N ARG A 165 -0.88 -13.54 -18.92
CA ARG A 165 -1.28 -13.41 -17.51
C ARG A 165 -2.32 -12.30 -17.36
N THR A 166 -3.42 -12.61 -16.70
CA THR A 166 -4.47 -11.64 -16.40
C THR A 166 -4.16 -10.90 -15.10
N PHE A 167 -4.01 -9.58 -15.17
CA PHE A 167 -3.92 -8.74 -13.99
C PHE A 167 -5.32 -8.43 -13.47
N ALA A 168 -5.57 -8.75 -12.20
CA ALA A 168 -6.80 -8.47 -11.48
C ALA A 168 -6.94 -6.96 -11.16
N TYR A 169 -6.99 -6.15 -12.22
CA TYR A 169 -7.05 -4.69 -12.16
C TYR A 169 -8.24 -4.15 -11.35
N PRO A 170 -9.46 -4.71 -11.46
CA PRO A 170 -10.60 -4.24 -10.67
C PRO A 170 -10.35 -4.39 -9.17
N GLN A 171 -9.80 -5.52 -8.73
CA GLN A 171 -9.51 -5.80 -7.32
C GLN A 171 -8.33 -4.95 -6.81
N TYR A 172 -7.34 -4.69 -7.67
CA TYR A 172 -6.24 -3.77 -7.39
C TYR A 172 -6.75 -2.33 -7.14
N LEU A 173 -7.74 -1.87 -7.91
CA LEU A 173 -8.35 -0.55 -7.71
C LEU A 173 -9.31 -0.52 -6.52
N ALA A 174 -10.09 -1.59 -6.32
CA ALA A 174 -11.03 -1.71 -5.20
C ALA A 174 -10.32 -1.60 -3.83
N ARG A 175 -9.05 -2.02 -3.72
CA ARG A 175 -8.27 -1.83 -2.49
C ARG A 175 -8.02 -0.36 -2.13
N LYS A 176 -8.14 0.55 -3.10
CA LYS A 176 -8.01 2.01 -2.96
C LYS A 176 -9.39 2.70 -2.89
N ASP A 177 -10.46 1.91 -2.79
CA ASP A 177 -11.87 2.29 -2.92
C ASP A 177 -12.21 2.93 -4.27
N ILE A 178 -11.51 2.52 -5.33
CA ILE A 178 -11.75 2.97 -6.71
C ILE A 178 -12.52 1.87 -7.44
N TYR A 179 -13.71 2.20 -7.94
CA TYR A 179 -14.62 1.21 -8.56
C TYR A 179 -14.98 1.53 -10.01
N TYR A 180 -14.67 2.74 -10.46
CA TYR A 180 -15.00 3.22 -11.79
C TYR A 180 -13.79 3.86 -12.46
N GLU A 181 -13.82 3.90 -13.78
CA GLU A 181 -12.85 4.62 -14.58
C GLU A 181 -13.51 5.44 -15.68
N MET A 182 -12.81 6.47 -16.13
CA MET A 182 -13.25 7.32 -17.23
C MET A 182 -12.07 7.60 -18.15
N SER A 183 -12.19 7.16 -19.39
CA SER A 183 -11.16 7.28 -20.41
C SER A 183 -11.43 8.48 -21.32
N ARG A 184 -10.46 9.39 -21.41
CA ARG A 184 -10.46 10.60 -22.24
C ARG A 184 -11.71 11.49 -22.10
N PRO A 185 -12.14 11.87 -20.89
CA PRO A 185 -13.25 12.81 -20.75
C PRO A 185 -12.85 14.23 -21.11
N GLU A 186 -13.86 15.05 -21.41
CA GLU A 186 -13.73 16.50 -21.34
C GLU A 186 -13.68 16.91 -19.86
N VAL A 187 -12.66 17.69 -19.50
CA VAL A 187 -12.38 18.08 -18.11
C VAL A 187 -12.47 19.58 -17.98
N VAL A 188 -13.37 20.06 -17.13
CA VAL A 188 -13.52 21.48 -16.80
C VAL A 188 -13.26 21.67 -15.31
N ARG A 189 -12.29 22.52 -14.97
CA ARG A 189 -12.04 22.93 -13.59
C ARG A 189 -13.09 23.97 -13.19
N THR A 190 -13.90 23.66 -12.18
CA THR A 190 -15.00 24.51 -11.72
C THR A 190 -14.69 25.29 -10.45
N GLY A 191 -13.64 24.91 -9.72
CA GLY A 191 -13.18 25.62 -8.53
C GLY A 191 -11.99 24.95 -7.85
N ASP A 192 -11.59 25.51 -6.71
CA ASP A 192 -10.60 24.95 -5.81
C ASP A 192 -11.16 24.90 -4.38
N GLY A 193 -10.35 24.38 -3.45
CA GLY A 193 -10.69 24.43 -2.03
C GLY A 193 -11.27 23.13 -1.45
N GLY A 194 -11.51 22.11 -2.28
CA GLY A 194 -11.94 20.79 -1.85
C GLY A 194 -10.86 19.99 -1.11
N GLY A 195 -11.28 18.87 -0.51
CA GLY A 195 -10.40 17.92 0.18
C GLY A 195 -9.84 18.40 1.53
N SER A 196 -8.82 17.71 2.03
CA SER A 196 -8.20 18.04 3.32
C SER A 196 -7.22 19.21 3.18
N ILE A 197 -7.39 20.25 4.01
CA ILE A 197 -6.51 21.43 4.06
C ILE A 197 -5.04 21.03 4.29
N ILE A 198 -4.81 20.03 5.15
CA ILE A 198 -3.45 19.54 5.46
C ILE A 198 -2.83 18.92 4.22
N LYS A 199 -3.56 18.02 3.54
CA LYS A 199 -3.08 17.36 2.32
C LYS A 199 -2.81 18.38 1.20
N ARG A 200 -3.67 19.39 1.05
CA ARG A 200 -3.47 20.47 0.08
C ARG A 200 -2.21 21.28 0.36
N LYS A 201 -1.98 21.67 1.62
CA LYS A 201 -0.74 22.37 2.02
C LYS A 201 0.51 21.52 1.77
N LEU A 202 0.45 20.23 2.08
CA LEU A 202 1.56 19.31 1.85
C LEU A 202 1.80 19.08 0.35
N ALA A 203 0.76 18.97 -0.47
CA ALA A 203 0.89 18.88 -1.92
C ALA A 203 1.56 20.14 -2.49
N GLY A 204 1.13 21.33 -2.07
CA GLY A 204 1.78 22.58 -2.48
C GLY A 204 3.24 22.69 -2.03
N LEU A 205 3.57 22.19 -0.83
CA LEU A 205 4.96 22.10 -0.37
C LEU A 205 5.77 21.13 -1.25
N GLN A 206 5.24 19.95 -1.54
CA GLN A 206 5.88 18.97 -2.42
C GLN A 206 6.14 19.54 -3.81
N ASP A 207 5.18 20.27 -4.38
CA ASP A 207 5.32 20.95 -5.68
C ASP A 207 6.41 22.01 -5.66
N THR A 208 6.46 22.81 -4.60
CA THR A 208 7.51 23.82 -4.42
C THR A 208 8.90 23.18 -4.33
N LEU A 209 9.03 22.07 -3.60
CA LEU A 209 10.28 21.32 -3.49
C LEU A 209 10.67 20.69 -4.84
N LEU A 210 9.72 20.10 -5.57
CA LEU A 210 9.97 19.54 -6.90
C LEU A 210 10.41 20.61 -7.89
N GLN A 211 9.78 21.77 -7.90
CA GLN A 211 10.19 22.89 -8.74
C GLN A 211 11.60 23.38 -8.38
N THR A 212 11.95 23.37 -7.08
CA THR A 212 13.30 23.71 -6.63
C THR A 212 14.33 22.69 -7.13
N VAL A 213 14.04 21.39 -7.00
CA VAL A 213 14.91 20.32 -7.55
C VAL A 213 15.08 20.48 -9.06
N LYS A 214 14.00 20.75 -9.81
CA LYS A 214 14.03 20.98 -11.26
C LYS A 214 14.86 22.22 -11.67
N LYS A 215 14.99 23.22 -10.79
CA LYS A 215 15.83 24.40 -11.02
C LYS A 215 17.31 24.14 -10.72
N LEU A 216 17.60 23.28 -9.73
CA LEU A 216 18.96 23.02 -9.26
C LEU A 216 19.65 21.86 -10.00
N VAL A 217 18.88 20.90 -10.51
CA VAL A 217 19.38 19.69 -11.17
C VAL A 217 18.96 19.69 -12.64
N PRO A 218 19.89 19.50 -13.59
CA PRO A 218 19.55 19.36 -15.01
C PRO A 218 18.64 18.15 -15.29
N LYS A 219 17.95 18.17 -16.44
CA LYS A 219 17.30 16.98 -16.98
C LYS A 219 18.36 16.08 -17.64
N PRO A 220 18.26 14.74 -17.54
CA PRO A 220 17.15 13.94 -16.99
C PRO A 220 17.23 13.64 -15.47
N GLU A 221 18.31 14.01 -14.79
CA GLU A 221 18.60 13.63 -13.40
C GLU A 221 17.61 14.24 -12.40
N SER A 222 17.01 15.38 -12.73
CA SER A 222 15.97 16.03 -11.91
C SER A 222 14.79 15.11 -11.59
N GLY A 223 14.41 14.24 -12.55
CA GLY A 223 13.32 13.28 -12.36
C GLY A 223 13.69 12.18 -11.36
N LEU A 224 14.94 11.72 -11.41
CA LEU A 224 15.47 10.74 -10.45
C LEU A 224 15.54 11.35 -9.04
N ALA A 225 16.05 12.57 -8.93
CA ALA A 225 16.10 13.29 -7.65
C ALA A 225 14.69 13.51 -7.08
N GLY A 226 13.72 13.90 -7.92
CA GLY A 226 12.32 14.04 -7.51
C GLY A 226 11.69 12.72 -7.05
N GLY A 227 11.96 11.61 -7.75
CA GLY A 227 11.50 10.27 -7.35
C GLY A 227 12.07 9.83 -6.00
N VAL A 228 13.38 9.90 -5.82
CA VAL A 228 14.05 9.43 -4.60
C VAL A 228 13.72 10.31 -3.37
N LEU A 229 13.66 11.63 -3.54
CA LEU A 229 13.45 12.54 -2.41
C LEU A 229 11.97 12.73 -2.06
N LEU A 230 11.12 12.80 -3.09
CA LEU A 230 9.74 13.27 -2.98
C LEU A 230 8.72 12.28 -3.56
N GLY A 231 9.14 11.07 -3.97
CA GLY A 231 8.27 10.05 -4.55
C GLY A 231 7.59 10.44 -5.86
N ALA A 232 8.12 11.45 -6.56
CA ALA A 232 7.63 11.86 -7.86
C ALA A 232 8.16 10.94 -8.97
N GLU A 233 7.85 9.65 -8.88
CA GLU A 233 8.30 8.63 -9.83
C GLU A 233 7.88 8.96 -11.27
N GLU A 234 6.76 9.68 -11.40
CA GLU A 234 6.11 10.19 -12.61
C GLU A 234 7.02 11.09 -13.45
N GLU A 235 8.00 11.73 -12.81
CA GLU A 235 8.97 12.61 -13.46
C GLU A 235 10.18 11.85 -14.04
N LEU A 236 10.29 10.55 -13.76
CA LEU A 236 11.38 9.72 -14.28
C LEU A 236 11.19 9.48 -15.79
N ASN A 237 12.24 9.75 -16.57
CA ASN A 237 12.29 9.47 -18.00
C ASN A 237 11.98 7.98 -18.26
N GLU A 238 11.16 7.67 -19.26
CA GLU A 238 10.78 6.30 -19.63
C GLU A 238 11.98 5.39 -19.93
N ARG A 239 13.02 5.92 -20.58
CA ARG A 239 14.26 5.18 -20.84
C ARG A 239 14.93 4.76 -19.54
N LEU A 240 15.06 5.71 -18.61
CA LEU A 240 15.67 5.44 -17.30
C LEU A 240 14.80 4.47 -16.46
N ARG A 241 13.47 4.56 -16.56
CA ARG A 241 12.55 3.57 -15.97
C ARG A 241 12.76 2.19 -16.57
N ALA A 242 12.93 2.10 -17.88
CA ALA A 242 13.20 0.84 -18.56
C ALA A 242 14.53 0.24 -18.11
N ASP A 243 15.59 1.04 -17.99
CA ASP A 243 16.89 0.61 -17.49
C ASP A 243 16.82 0.10 -16.04
N PHE A 244 16.08 0.79 -15.16
CA PHE A 244 15.86 0.33 -13.78
C PHE A 244 15.02 -0.94 -13.68
N ARG A 245 14.04 -1.13 -14.58
CA ARG A 245 13.30 -2.40 -14.67
C ARG A 245 14.18 -3.52 -15.20
N ALA A 246 14.98 -3.24 -16.23
CA ALA A 246 15.91 -4.18 -16.87
C ALA A 246 17.11 -4.55 -16.00
N THR A 247 17.29 -3.90 -14.85
CA THR A 247 18.31 -4.26 -13.84
C THR A 247 17.67 -4.70 -12.52
N SER A 248 16.33 -4.75 -12.44
CA SER A 248 15.56 -5.00 -11.22
C SER A 248 15.83 -4.02 -10.06
N VAL A 249 16.40 -2.84 -10.35
CA VAL A 249 16.74 -1.80 -9.36
C VAL A 249 15.64 -0.73 -9.21
N VAL A 250 14.48 -0.90 -9.86
CA VAL A 250 13.35 0.04 -9.78
C VAL A 250 12.91 0.35 -8.33
N HIS A 251 13.08 -0.60 -7.41
CA HIS A 251 12.75 -0.48 -6.00
C HIS A 251 13.62 0.54 -5.23
N VAL A 252 14.74 1.01 -5.81
CA VAL A 252 15.57 2.08 -5.24
C VAL A 252 14.99 3.46 -5.53
N VAL A 253 14.34 3.61 -6.68
CA VAL A 253 13.66 4.86 -7.08
C VAL A 253 12.33 5.00 -6.34
N VAL A 254 11.66 3.88 -6.08
CA VAL A 254 10.43 3.84 -5.29
C VAL A 254 10.76 4.09 -3.82
N LEU A 255 9.97 4.96 -3.18
CA LEU A 255 10.10 5.19 -1.74
C LEU A 255 9.98 3.90 -0.92
N SER A 256 11.10 3.53 -0.28
CA SER A 256 11.23 2.34 0.55
C SER A 256 11.24 2.65 2.04
N GLY A 257 11.27 1.60 2.87
CA GLY A 257 11.40 1.73 4.32
C GLY A 257 12.72 2.35 4.81
N PHE A 258 13.72 2.42 3.93
CA PHE A 258 14.95 3.15 4.22
C PHE A 258 14.68 4.63 4.43
N HIS A 259 13.88 5.26 3.56
CA HIS A 259 13.53 6.69 3.66
C HIS A 259 12.81 7.00 4.99
N VAL A 260 11.86 6.15 5.37
CA VAL A 260 11.16 6.27 6.66
C VAL A 260 12.14 6.19 7.83
N THR A 261 13.11 5.26 7.77
CA THR A 261 14.13 5.09 8.80
C THR A 261 15.06 6.30 8.88
N VAL A 262 15.48 6.84 7.73
CA VAL A 262 16.31 8.05 7.66
C VAL A 262 15.58 9.23 8.30
N VAL A 263 14.33 9.48 7.94
CA VAL A 263 13.51 10.56 8.53
C VAL A 263 13.37 10.39 10.04
N ALA A 264 12.98 9.19 10.49
CA ALA A 264 12.79 8.89 11.90
C ALA A 264 14.07 9.10 12.73
N THR A 265 15.20 8.64 12.21
CA THR A 265 16.51 8.72 12.89
C THR A 265 17.12 10.11 12.85
N ALA A 266 16.98 10.84 11.74
CA ALA A 266 17.46 12.22 11.62
C ALA A 266 16.74 13.14 12.62
N VAL A 267 15.41 13.10 12.66
CA VAL A 267 14.61 13.89 13.61
C VAL A 267 14.87 13.45 15.04
N GLY A 268 14.85 12.13 15.30
CA GLY A 268 14.98 11.60 16.65
C GLY A 268 16.36 11.89 17.25
N LYS A 269 17.44 11.59 16.52
CA LYS A 269 18.81 11.88 16.98
C LYS A 269 19.08 13.37 17.05
N GLY A 270 18.60 14.16 16.07
CA GLY A 270 18.78 15.61 16.07
C GLY A 270 18.15 16.27 17.31
N LEU A 271 16.93 15.89 17.68
CA LEU A 271 16.26 16.44 18.86
C LEU A 271 16.87 15.94 20.17
N LEU A 272 17.36 14.70 20.22
CA LEU A 272 18.11 14.20 21.37
C LEU A 272 19.41 14.98 21.57
N LEU A 273 20.13 15.31 20.48
CA LEU A 273 21.33 16.14 20.53
C LEU A 273 21.02 17.59 20.93
N ALA A 274 19.81 18.08 20.63
CA ALA A 274 19.32 19.38 21.07
C ALA A 274 18.82 19.40 22.53
N GLY A 275 18.91 18.29 23.26
CA GLY A 275 18.56 18.21 24.69
C GLY A 275 17.09 17.89 25.01
N LEU A 276 16.27 17.51 24.01
CA LEU A 276 14.89 17.11 24.25
C LEU A 276 14.83 15.74 24.97
N PRO A 277 13.90 15.52 25.93
CA PRO A 277 13.74 14.23 26.56
C PRO A 277 13.36 13.15 25.53
N LEU A 278 13.75 11.90 25.82
CA LEU A 278 13.54 10.76 24.92
C LEU A 278 12.10 10.66 24.41
N ALA A 279 11.11 10.78 25.30
CA ALA A 279 9.70 10.72 24.93
C ALA A 279 9.30 11.82 23.92
N GLY A 280 9.78 13.05 24.13
CA GLY A 280 9.53 14.17 23.22
C GLY A 280 10.18 13.98 21.86
N ALA A 281 11.44 13.52 21.83
CA ALA A 281 12.14 13.23 20.59
C ALA A 281 11.47 12.08 19.80
N MET A 282 11.01 11.02 20.47
CA MET A 282 10.34 9.90 19.81
C MET A 282 8.94 10.29 19.31
N LEU A 283 8.20 11.12 20.05
CA LEU A 283 6.92 11.66 19.60
C LEU A 283 7.09 12.51 18.34
N ALA A 284 8.09 13.41 18.35
CA ALA A 284 8.42 14.23 17.19
C ALA A 284 8.85 13.38 15.98
N SER A 285 9.63 12.32 16.17
CA SER A 285 9.92 11.35 15.10
C SER A 285 8.65 10.70 14.55
N GLY A 286 7.70 10.32 15.41
CA GLY A 286 6.40 9.76 14.98
C GLY A 286 5.59 10.73 14.13
N VAL A 287 5.52 12.00 14.55
CA VAL A 287 4.86 13.07 13.79
C VAL A 287 5.58 13.32 12.47
N ALA A 288 6.92 13.33 12.46
CA ALA A 288 7.71 13.51 11.24
C ALA A 288 7.49 12.38 10.23
N ILE A 289 7.40 11.12 10.68
CA ILE A 289 7.02 9.99 9.83
C ILE A 289 5.64 10.23 9.21
N LEU A 290 4.64 10.61 10.03
CA LEU A 290 3.28 10.86 9.54
C LEU A 290 3.26 11.96 8.48
N LEU A 291 3.94 13.08 8.73
CA LEU A 291 4.06 14.18 7.77
C LEU A 291 4.78 13.74 6.49
N PHE A 292 5.81 12.91 6.60
CA PHE A 292 6.53 12.35 5.45
C PHE A 292 5.64 11.45 4.60
N VAL A 293 4.86 10.54 5.21
CA VAL A 293 3.89 9.69 4.47
C VAL A 293 2.85 10.55 3.75
N LEU A 294 2.33 11.59 4.40
CA LEU A 294 1.36 12.48 3.79
C LEU A 294 1.96 13.35 2.68
N LEU A 295 3.25 13.73 2.81
CA LEU A 295 3.97 14.53 1.83
C LEU A 295 4.24 13.74 0.56
N VAL A 296 4.75 12.51 0.68
CA VAL A 296 5.19 11.73 -0.48
C VAL A 296 4.07 10.87 -1.07
N GLY A 297 3.01 10.63 -0.31
CA GLY A 297 1.86 9.86 -0.75
C GLY A 297 1.81 8.47 -0.14
N VAL A 298 0.61 7.92 -0.17
CA VAL A 298 0.28 6.67 0.52
C VAL A 298 0.58 5.49 -0.39
N SER A 299 1.70 4.82 -0.15
CA SER A 299 2.04 3.55 -0.79
C SER A 299 2.09 2.40 0.24
N PRO A 300 1.76 1.15 -0.15
CA PRO A 300 1.81 0.00 0.75
C PRO A 300 3.18 -0.19 1.43
N THR A 301 4.26 0.00 0.68
CA THR A 301 5.63 -0.10 1.18
C THR A 301 5.92 0.92 2.27
N ILE A 302 5.51 2.17 2.08
CA ILE A 302 5.70 3.26 3.07
C ILE A 302 4.82 3.05 4.29
N ILE A 303 3.53 2.69 4.11
CA ILE A 303 2.61 2.45 5.23
C ILE A 303 3.18 1.37 6.14
N ARG A 304 3.58 0.23 5.58
CA ARG A 304 4.17 -0.87 6.35
C ARG A 304 5.42 -0.43 7.11
N ALA A 305 6.34 0.25 6.42
CA ALA A 305 7.56 0.75 7.05
C ALA A 305 7.26 1.75 8.18
N SER A 306 6.25 2.59 8.00
CA SER A 306 5.81 3.58 9.00
C SER A 306 5.20 2.90 10.22
N ILE A 307 4.36 1.88 10.04
CA ILE A 307 3.80 1.08 11.14
C ILE A 307 4.94 0.42 11.93
N MET A 308 5.88 -0.23 11.25
CA MET A 308 7.05 -0.85 11.89
C MET A 308 7.91 0.17 12.63
N ALA A 309 8.15 1.34 12.04
CA ALA A 309 8.90 2.43 12.67
C ALA A 309 8.20 2.95 13.93
N VAL A 310 6.88 3.17 13.89
CA VAL A 310 6.10 3.58 15.06
C VAL A 310 6.19 2.54 16.18
N PHE A 311 6.08 1.24 15.86
CA PHE A 311 6.28 0.19 16.87
C PHE A 311 7.69 0.14 17.43
N ALA A 312 8.72 0.40 16.61
CA ALA A 312 10.09 0.51 17.07
C ALA A 312 10.29 1.71 18.01
N LEU A 313 9.66 2.86 17.71
CA LEU A 313 9.66 4.04 18.59
C LEU A 313 8.98 3.73 19.92
N ILE A 314 7.81 3.08 19.92
CA ILE A 314 7.09 2.68 21.14
C ILE A 314 7.93 1.71 21.98
N ALA A 315 8.56 0.71 21.34
CA ALA A 315 9.46 -0.23 22.03
C ALA A 315 10.61 0.52 22.70
N ARG A 316 11.19 1.51 22.02
CA ARG A 316 12.28 2.33 22.55
C ARG A 316 11.87 3.19 23.74
N VAL A 317 10.69 3.84 23.68
CA VAL A 317 10.17 4.64 24.82
C VAL A 317 9.83 3.76 26.02
N THR A 318 9.30 2.57 25.78
CA THR A 318 8.91 1.62 26.84
C THR A 318 10.07 0.77 27.37
N GLY A 319 11.29 0.96 26.86
CA GLY A 319 12.46 0.17 27.24
C GLY A 319 12.38 -1.31 26.82
N ARG A 320 11.49 -1.67 25.90
CA ARG A 320 11.29 -3.04 25.43
C ARG A 320 12.17 -3.33 24.21
N GLN A 321 12.61 -4.57 24.08
CA GLN A 321 13.30 -5.04 22.88
C GLN A 321 12.32 -5.11 21.70
N TYR A 322 12.66 -4.43 20.60
CA TYR A 322 11.89 -4.48 19.35
C TYR A 322 12.16 -5.80 18.61
N ALA A 323 11.12 -6.60 18.39
CA ALA A 323 11.20 -7.81 17.60
C ALA A 323 10.63 -7.55 16.19
N ALA A 324 11.50 -7.50 15.18
CA ALA A 324 11.13 -7.18 13.80
C ALA A 324 10.03 -8.11 13.25
N GLY A 325 10.06 -9.41 13.60
CA GLY A 325 9.02 -10.37 13.22
C GLY A 325 7.63 -9.98 13.74
N ARG A 326 7.52 -9.53 14.99
CA ARG A 326 6.24 -9.04 15.54
C ARG A 326 5.80 -7.74 14.90
N GLY A 327 6.74 -6.84 14.64
CA GLY A 327 6.47 -5.60 13.92
C GLY A 327 5.90 -5.86 12.53
N LEU A 328 6.47 -6.80 11.79
CA LEU A 328 5.97 -7.22 10.48
C LEU A 328 4.59 -7.86 10.57
N SER A 329 4.37 -8.79 11.51
CA SER A 329 3.05 -9.42 11.71
C SER A 329 1.96 -8.41 12.03
N LEU A 330 2.24 -7.44 12.92
CA LEU A 330 1.29 -6.38 13.26
C LEU A 330 1.03 -5.44 12.08
N ALA A 331 2.05 -5.11 11.29
CA ALA A 331 1.89 -4.31 10.09
C ALA A 331 1.02 -5.03 9.04
N VAL A 332 1.24 -6.33 8.81
CA VAL A 332 0.42 -7.14 7.89
C VAL A 332 -1.03 -7.18 8.36
N VAL A 333 -1.28 -7.55 9.62
CA VAL A 333 -2.66 -7.60 10.16
C VAL A 333 -3.32 -6.23 10.08
N GLY A 334 -2.63 -5.16 10.50
CA GLY A 334 -3.17 -3.79 10.46
C GLY A 334 -3.54 -3.33 9.04
N MET A 335 -2.70 -3.61 8.05
CA MET A 335 -2.97 -3.25 6.66
C MET A 335 -4.10 -4.06 6.05
N VAL A 336 -4.15 -5.38 6.31
CA VAL A 336 -5.21 -6.27 5.82
C VAL A 336 -6.56 -5.96 6.50
N LEU A 337 -6.55 -5.51 7.76
CA LEU A 337 -7.77 -5.05 8.45
C LEU A 337 -8.35 -3.79 7.82
N VAL A 338 -7.54 -2.91 7.24
CA VAL A 338 -8.03 -1.70 6.57
C VAL A 338 -8.55 -2.04 5.17
N SER A 339 -7.78 -2.79 4.38
CA SER A 339 -8.14 -3.14 3.01
C SER A 339 -7.78 -4.60 2.73
N PRO A 340 -8.72 -5.56 2.90
CA PRO A 340 -8.45 -6.98 2.72
C PRO A 340 -7.87 -7.35 1.35
N ASN A 341 -8.30 -6.65 0.29
CA ASN A 341 -7.82 -6.84 -1.08
C ASN A 341 -6.30 -6.64 -1.24
N ILE A 342 -5.65 -5.92 -0.32
CA ILE A 342 -4.19 -5.70 -0.37
C ILE A 342 -3.39 -7.01 -0.27
N LEU A 343 -3.96 -8.04 0.34
CA LEU A 343 -3.25 -9.30 0.60
C LEU A 343 -2.95 -10.06 -0.71
N LEU A 344 -3.93 -10.16 -1.61
CA LEU A 344 -3.81 -10.94 -2.85
C LEU A 344 -3.60 -10.08 -4.09
N TYR A 345 -4.09 -8.84 -4.10
CA TYR A 345 -4.17 -8.03 -5.31
C TYR A 345 -3.21 -6.84 -5.34
N ASP A 346 -2.30 -6.73 -4.38
CA ASP A 346 -1.25 -5.71 -4.41
C ASP A 346 0.17 -6.30 -4.47
N PRO A 347 0.82 -6.28 -5.64
CA PRO A 347 2.18 -6.78 -5.78
C PRO A 347 3.18 -6.02 -4.90
N SER A 348 3.01 -4.70 -4.73
CA SER A 348 3.92 -3.89 -3.91
C SER A 348 3.95 -4.35 -2.45
N PHE A 349 2.79 -4.63 -1.88
CA PHE A 349 2.64 -5.17 -0.54
C PHE A 349 3.27 -6.56 -0.42
N GLN A 350 2.95 -7.47 -1.34
CA GLN A 350 3.45 -8.84 -1.32
C GLN A 350 4.98 -8.90 -1.41
N LEU A 351 5.56 -8.20 -2.39
CA LEU A 351 7.01 -8.13 -2.58
C LEU A 351 7.69 -7.50 -1.37
N SER A 352 7.11 -6.44 -0.82
CA SER A 352 7.63 -5.74 0.34
C SER A 352 7.64 -6.65 1.58
N VAL A 353 6.49 -7.27 1.91
CA VAL A 353 6.35 -8.20 3.05
C VAL A 353 7.29 -9.39 2.89
N ALA A 354 7.36 -10.00 1.69
CA ALA A 354 8.28 -11.10 1.39
C ALA A 354 9.74 -10.69 1.58
N ALA A 355 10.16 -9.53 1.06
CA ALA A 355 11.53 -9.02 1.24
C ALA A 355 11.91 -8.88 2.72
N THR A 356 11.01 -8.33 3.53
CA THR A 356 11.24 -8.12 4.97
C THR A 356 11.17 -9.42 5.76
N ALA A 357 10.29 -10.34 5.39
CA ALA A 357 10.28 -11.69 5.96
C ALA A 357 11.59 -12.43 5.67
N GLY A 358 12.06 -12.37 4.42
CA GLY A 358 13.35 -12.93 4.00
C GLY A 358 14.51 -12.36 4.81
N LEU A 359 14.54 -11.03 5.01
CA LEU A 359 15.54 -10.38 5.87
C LEU A 359 15.50 -10.87 7.33
N ILE A 360 14.31 -11.02 7.90
CA ILE A 360 14.13 -11.46 9.30
C ILE A 360 14.51 -12.94 9.47
N MET A 361 14.21 -13.78 8.48
CA MET A 361 14.45 -15.23 8.56
C MET A 361 15.87 -15.62 8.19
N PHE A 362 16.41 -15.03 7.11
CA PHE A 362 17.70 -15.42 6.54
C PHE A 362 18.83 -14.43 6.82
N GLY A 363 18.55 -13.25 7.36
CA GLY A 363 19.56 -12.20 7.56
C GLY A 363 20.73 -12.66 8.42
N ASP A 364 20.47 -13.27 9.57
CA ASP A 364 21.54 -13.76 10.46
C ASP A 364 22.32 -14.91 9.84
N TYR A 365 21.62 -15.82 9.16
CA TYR A 365 22.23 -16.96 8.47
C TYR A 365 23.16 -16.52 7.33
N ILE A 366 22.68 -15.64 6.45
CA ILE A 366 23.46 -15.13 5.31
C ILE A 366 24.62 -14.25 5.80
N SER A 367 24.38 -13.43 6.83
CA SER A 367 25.45 -12.63 7.43
C SER A 367 26.57 -13.54 7.92
N SER A 368 26.27 -14.69 8.53
CA SER A 368 27.30 -15.64 9.00
C SER A 368 28.17 -16.20 7.86
N TRP A 369 27.62 -16.34 6.65
CA TRP A 369 28.33 -16.81 5.45
C TRP A 369 29.15 -15.70 4.78
N LEU A 370 28.71 -14.45 4.89
CA LEU A 370 29.37 -13.27 4.31
C LEU A 370 30.46 -12.67 5.21
N THR A 371 31.06 -13.47 6.10
CA THR A 371 32.14 -13.02 7.00
C THR A 371 33.40 -12.55 6.26
N TRP A 372 33.59 -13.00 5.02
CA TRP A 372 34.66 -12.56 4.12
C TRP A 372 34.51 -11.12 3.62
N ILE A 373 33.30 -10.54 3.70
CA ILE A 373 33.05 -9.13 3.33
C ILE A 373 33.33 -8.23 4.53
N PRO A 374 34.16 -7.19 4.37
CA PRO A 374 34.46 -6.26 5.46
C PRO A 374 33.20 -5.52 5.92
N LYS A 375 33.06 -5.32 7.23
CA LYS A 375 31.98 -4.49 7.83
C LYS A 375 32.16 -2.98 7.56
N ARG A 376 33.21 -2.57 6.84
CA ARG A 376 33.45 -1.16 6.54
C ARG A 376 32.31 -0.63 5.67
N LEU A 377 31.83 0.57 5.99
CA LEU A 377 30.75 1.28 5.28
C LEU A 377 29.40 0.55 5.22
N GLY A 378 29.19 -0.49 6.03
CA GLY A 378 27.92 -1.23 6.03
C GLY A 378 27.74 -2.19 4.85
N LEU A 379 28.80 -2.53 4.11
CA LEU A 379 28.73 -3.34 2.89
C LEU A 379 28.17 -4.75 3.15
N ARG A 380 28.55 -5.36 4.28
CA ARG A 380 28.07 -6.69 4.66
C ARG A 380 26.57 -6.67 4.96
N GLU A 381 26.08 -5.62 5.62
CA GLU A 381 24.67 -5.43 5.92
C GLU A 381 23.85 -5.23 4.64
N VAL A 382 24.34 -4.41 3.71
CA VAL A 382 23.70 -4.19 2.41
C VAL A 382 23.66 -5.49 1.60
N ALA A 383 24.80 -6.19 1.47
CA ALA A 383 24.87 -7.45 0.73
C ALA A 383 23.95 -8.52 1.34
N THR A 384 23.97 -8.65 2.68
CA THR A 384 23.09 -9.57 3.41
C THR A 384 21.63 -9.23 3.14
N ALA A 385 21.26 -7.95 3.25
CA ALA A 385 19.88 -7.52 3.06
C ALA A 385 19.38 -7.79 1.63
N THR A 386 20.22 -7.50 0.63
CA THR A 386 19.91 -7.75 -0.78
C THR A 386 19.73 -9.24 -1.06
N ILE A 387 20.66 -10.10 -0.61
CA ILE A 387 20.56 -11.55 -0.86
C ILE A 387 19.35 -12.14 -0.13
N SER A 388 19.13 -11.78 1.14
CA SER A 388 17.98 -12.27 1.92
C SER A 388 16.65 -11.86 1.30
N ALA A 389 16.52 -10.62 0.84
CA ALA A 389 15.33 -10.14 0.18
C ALA A 389 15.12 -10.85 -1.17
N GLN A 390 16.17 -10.93 -2.00
CA GLN A 390 16.07 -11.52 -3.34
C GLN A 390 15.67 -12.99 -3.28
N LEU A 391 16.26 -13.78 -2.37
CA LEU A 391 15.90 -15.20 -2.20
C LEU A 391 14.41 -15.41 -1.93
N MET A 392 13.80 -14.54 -1.12
CA MET A 392 12.39 -14.66 -0.75
C MET A 392 11.44 -14.08 -1.81
N VAL A 393 11.90 -13.07 -2.55
CA VAL A 393 11.07 -12.30 -3.50
C VAL A 393 11.13 -12.86 -4.91
N LEU A 394 12.20 -13.58 -5.27
CA LEU A 394 12.41 -14.14 -6.61
C LEU A 394 11.22 -14.95 -7.15
N PRO A 395 10.59 -15.87 -6.39
CA PRO A 395 9.44 -16.62 -6.89
C PRO A 395 8.24 -15.71 -7.20
N LEU A 396 8.04 -14.65 -6.41
CA LEU A 396 6.96 -13.68 -6.61
C LEU A 396 7.22 -12.78 -7.83
N ILE A 397 8.46 -12.33 -8.03
CA ILE A 397 8.82 -11.55 -9.23
C ILE A 397 8.60 -12.39 -10.48
N LEU A 398 9.03 -13.64 -10.46
CA LEU A 398 8.78 -14.58 -11.56
C LEU A 398 7.30 -14.80 -11.84
N TYR A 399 6.48 -14.89 -10.79
CA TYR A 399 5.03 -15.04 -10.89
C TYR A 399 4.32 -13.77 -11.40
N HIS A 400 4.75 -12.58 -10.99
CA HIS A 400 4.10 -11.32 -11.36
C HIS A 400 4.62 -10.70 -12.65
N MET A 401 5.92 -10.77 -12.88
CA MET A 401 6.58 -10.06 -13.99
C MET A 401 7.09 -10.99 -15.10
N GLY A 402 7.24 -12.28 -14.83
CA GLY A 402 7.64 -13.27 -15.85
C GLY A 402 9.08 -13.14 -16.34
N THR A 403 9.80 -12.12 -15.87
CA THR A 403 11.19 -11.84 -16.25
C THR A 403 12.13 -12.12 -15.08
N LEU A 404 13.21 -12.86 -15.38
CA LEU A 404 14.43 -12.90 -14.57
C LEU A 404 15.40 -11.90 -15.19
N SER A 405 15.88 -10.95 -14.39
CA SER A 405 16.96 -10.04 -14.77
C SER A 405 18.04 -10.04 -13.71
#